data_AF-A0A3M2DGE8-F1
#
_entry.id   AF-A0A3M2DGE8-F1
#
_cell.length_a   1.000
_cell.length_b   1.000
_cell.length_c   1.000
_cell.angle_alpha   90.00
_cell.angle_beta   90.00
_cell.angle_gamma   90.00
#
_symmetry.space_group_name_H-M   'P 1'
#
loop_
_entity.id
_entity.type
_entity.pdbx_description
1 polymer ?
#
loop_
_entity_poly.entity_id
_entity_poly.type
_entity_poly.pdbx_seq_one_letter_code
_entity_poly.pdbx_strand_id
1 'polypeptide(L)' 'MRACPVRSYDPAILDIIHEQFGDGIMSAIDFKITIKKIKGAQGEDRVFMTWNGKFLPHIEQTG' A
#
# COMPACT_ATOMS: atom_id res chain seq x y z
N MET A 1 1.71 5.62 22.69
CA MET A 1 2.41 4.83 21.66
C MET A 1 1.86 5.25 20.29
N ARG A 2 2.65 5.91 19.43
CA ARG A 2 2.19 6.29 18.08
C ARG A 2 2.30 5.07 17.16
N ALA A 3 1.21 4.30 17.02
CA ALA A 3 1.15 3.25 16.00
C ALA A 3 0.97 3.93 14.64
N CYS A 4 1.92 3.76 13.72
CA CYS A 4 1.73 4.13 12.33
C CYS A 4 1.06 2.95 11.63
N PRO A 5 -0.24 3.01 11.32
CA PRO A 5 -0.97 1.87 10.76
C PRO A 5 -0.31 1.34 9.48
N VAL A 6 0.29 2.23 8.68
CA VAL A 6 1.04 1.89 7.47
C VAL A 6 2.11 0.83 7.72
N ARG A 7 2.89 0.92 8.81
CA ARG A 7 3.94 -0.09 9.10
C ARG A 7 3.36 -1.42 9.57
N SER A 8 2.21 -1.40 10.22
CA SER A 8 1.57 -2.61 10.72
C SER A 8 0.94 -3.44 9.59
N TYR A 9 0.56 -2.80 8.48
CA TYR A 9 -0.08 -3.46 7.34
C TYR A 9 0.88 -3.86 6.24
N ASP A 10 2.13 -3.40 6.25
CA ASP A 10 3.18 -3.76 5.27
C ASP A 10 3.16 -5.26 4.87
N PRO A 11 3.36 -6.22 5.79
CA PRO A 11 3.39 -7.63 5.41
C PRO A 11 2.07 -8.12 4.81
N ALA A 12 0.93 -7.69 5.37
CA ALA A 12 -0.38 -8.08 4.85
C ALA A 12 -0.65 -7.51 3.45
N ILE A 13 -0.19 -6.29 3.17
CA ILE A 13 -0.31 -5.66 1.84
C ILE A 13 0.58 -6.39 0.83
N LEU A 14 1.79 -6.78 1.23
CA LEU A 14 2.69 -7.57 0.38
C LEU A 14 2.09 -8.93 0.03
N ASP A 15 1.53 -9.64 1.01
CA ASP A 15 0.88 -10.94 0.79
C ASP A 15 -0.27 -10.81 -0.23
N ILE A 16 -1.13 -9.78 -0.08
CA ILE A 16 -2.22 -9.51 -1.02
C ILE A 16 -1.69 -9.19 -2.43
N ILE A 17 -0.59 -8.45 -2.55
CA ILE A 17 0.06 -8.18 -3.84
C ILE A 17 0.55 -9.49 -4.45
N HIS A 18 1.19 -10.37 -3.68
CA HIS A 18 1.66 -11.67 -4.17
C HIS A 18 0.53 -12.59 -4.58
N GLU A 19 -0.57 -12.63 -3.83
CA GLU A 19 -1.77 -13.40 -4.17
C GLU A 19 -2.42 -12.95 -5.48
N GLN A 20 -2.44 -11.63 -5.74
CA GLN A 20 -3.15 -11.07 -6.91
C GLN A 20 -2.27 -10.85 -8.15
N PHE A 21 -0.99 -10.53 -7.96
CA PHE A 21 -0.07 -10.10 -9.04
C PHE A 21 1.16 -11.00 -9.19
N GLY A 22 1.39 -11.93 -8.25
CA GLY A 22 2.57 -12.80 -8.23
C GLY A 22 3.79 -12.18 -7.56
N ASP A 23 4.95 -12.84 -7.68
CA ASP A 23 6.18 -12.37 -7.05
C ASP A 23 6.67 -11.05 -7.65
N GLY A 24 6.74 -10.04 -6.80
CA GLY A 24 7.13 -8.69 -7.16
C GLY A 24 6.89 -7.71 -6.04
N ILE A 25 7.07 -6.42 -6.36
CA ILE A 25 6.86 -5.32 -5.42
C ILE A 25 6.02 -4.20 -6.06
N MET A 26 5.36 -3.41 -5.21
CA MET A 26 4.83 -2.11 -5.61
C MET A 26 5.96 -1.08 -5.54
N SER A 27 6.28 -0.45 -6.67
CA SER A 27 7.30 0.60 -6.76
C SER A 27 7.02 1.74 -5.79
N ALA A 28 8.06 2.25 -5.12
CA ALA A 28 8.02 3.49 -4.34
C ALA A 28 8.45 4.73 -5.15
N ILE A 29 8.98 4.55 -6.37
CA ILE A 29 9.44 5.63 -7.26
C ILE A 29 8.31 6.06 -8.19
N ASP A 30 7.83 5.13 -9.02
CA ASP A 30 6.60 5.30 -9.81
C ASP A 30 5.38 5.00 -8.92
N PHE A 31 5.06 5.98 -8.08
CA PHE A 31 4.08 5.86 -7.00
C PHE A 31 3.37 7.18 -6.72
N LYS A 32 2.08 7.10 -6.40
CA LYS A 32 1.26 8.24 -5.97
C LYS A 32 0.43 7.86 -4.75
N ILE A 33 0.48 8.72 -3.74
CA ILE A 33 -0.44 8.68 -2.58
C ILE A 33 -1.39 9.85 -2.66
N THR A 34 -2.68 9.59 -2.48
CA THR A 34 -3.67 10.63 -2.18
C THR A 34 -4.16 10.45 -0.75
N ILE A 35 -4.15 11.53 0.03
CA ILE A 35 -4.68 11.58 1.40
C ILE A 35 -5.81 12.59 1.46
N LYS A 36 -6.95 12.18 2.02
CA LYS A 36 -8.12 13.04 2.22
C LYS A 36 -8.68 12.84 3.62
N LYS A 37 -9.23 13.92 4.17
CA LYS A 37 -10.08 13.85 5.35
C LYS A 37 -11.51 13.58 4.90
N ILE A 38 -12.13 12.56 5.45
CA ILE A 38 -13.54 12.24 5.20
C ILE A 38 -14.30 12.18 6.53
N LYS A 39 -15.63 12.17 6.48
CA LYS A 39 -16.49 11.95 7.65
C LYS A 39 -16.95 10.50 7.69
N GLY A 40 -16.83 9.86 8.85
CA GLY A 40 -17.38 8.54 9.11
C GLY A 40 -18.89 8.55 9.34
N ALA A 41 -19.47 7.36 9.50
CA ALA A 41 -20.91 7.21 9.70
C ALA A 41 -21.42 7.89 10.99
N GLN A 42 -20.55 8.11 11.98
CA GLN A 42 -20.88 8.80 13.24
C GLN A 42 -20.42 10.27 13.24
N GLY A 43 -20.01 10.80 12.08
CA GLY A 43 -19.52 12.18 11.93
C GLY A 43 -18.07 12.39 12.39
N GLU A 44 -17.38 11.32 12.79
CA GLU A 44 -15.98 11.36 13.18
C GLU A 44 -15.05 11.62 11.98
N ASP A 45 -13.92 12.26 12.25
CA ASP A 45 -12.91 12.51 11.22
C ASP A 45 -12.17 11.20 10.89
N ARG A 46 -12.13 10.83 9.60
CA ARG A 46 -11.38 9.68 9.11
C ARG A 46 -10.33 10.10 8.10
N VAL A 47 -9.22 9.38 8.10
CA VAL A 47 -8.16 9.51 7.10
C VAL A 47 -8.42 8.49 6.00
N PHE A 48 -8.67 8.97 4.79
CA PHE A 48 -8.79 8.14 3.60
C PHE A 48 -7.48 8.24 2.82
N MET A 49 -6.91 7.07 2.49
CA MET A 49 -5.66 6.98 1.75
C MET A 49 -5.85 6.07 0.54
N THR A 50 -5.33 6.49 -0.61
CA THR A 50 -5.23 5.66 -1.81
C THR A 50 -3.78 5.59 -2.23
N TRP A 51 -3.28 4.37 -2.43
CA TRP A 51 -1.93 4.07 -2.89
C TRP A 51 -2.01 3.51 -4.29
N ASN A 52 -1.26 4.11 -5.22
CA ASN A 52 -1.20 3.68 -6.60
C ASN A 52 0.28 3.62 -6.98
N GLY A 53 0.82 2.41 -7.06
CA GLY A 53 2.20 2.18 -7.49
C GLY A 53 2.26 1.20 -8.63
N LYS A 54 3.24 1.40 -9.51
CA LYS A 54 3.55 0.44 -10.57
C LYS A 54 4.00 -0.88 -9.95
N PHE A 55 3.37 -1.98 -10.36
CA PHE A 55 3.83 -3.32 -10.02
C PHE A 55 5.11 -3.65 -10.81
N LEU A 56 6.12 -4.14 -10.10
CA LEU A 56 7.40 -4.57 -10.66
C LEU A 56 7.58 -6.06 -10.32
N PRO A 57 7.44 -6.97 -11.30
CA PRO A 57 7.72 -8.39 -11.08
C PRO A 57 9.18 -8.58 -10.67
N HIS A 58 9.45 -9.52 -9.77
CA HIS A 58 10.81 -10.00 -9.57
C HIS A 58 11.20 -10.82 -10.80
N ILE A 59 11.90 -10.17 -11.73
CA ILE A 59 12.64 -10.89 -12.75
C ILE A 59 13.92 -11.33 -12.06
N GLU A 60 14.09 -12.64 -11.83
CA GLU A 60 15.40 -13.15 -11.40
C GLU A 60 16.46 -12.53 -12.32
N GLN A 61 17.37 -11.76 -11.72
CA GLN A 61 18.57 -11.30 -12.42
C GLN A 61 19.44 -12.55 -12.59
N THR A 62 19.12 -13.37 -13.59
CA THR A 62 20.03 -14.46 -14.00
C THR A 62 21.28 -13.76 -14.53
N GLY A 63 22.28 -13.67 -13.65
CA GLY A 63 23.61 -13.15 -13.98
C GLY A 63 24.35 -14.05 -14.94
#